data_AF-K1ZER1-F1
#
_entry.id   AF-K1ZER1-F1
#
_cell.length_a   1.000
_cell.length_b   1.000
_cell.length_c   1.000
_cell.angle_alpha   90.00
_cell.angle_beta   90.00
_cell.angle_gamma   90.00
#
_symmetry.space_group_name_H-M   'P 1'
#
loop_
_entity.id
_entity.type
_entity.pdbx_description
1 polymer ?
#
loop_
_entity_poly.entity_id
_entity_poly.type
_entity_poly.pdbx_seq_one_letter_code
_entity_poly.pdbx_strand_id
1 'polypeptide(L)'
;MKVIQNLRKELKKNINLEYKANNDRFFKKPIKLYGVLTPVIRQIARDLYRPVQDLSKTELFDVCEQLMSSGMQEEFIVASAWAFKRRKELVKSDFNIFKSWV
;
A
#
# COMPACT_ATOMS: atom_id res chain seq x y z
N MET A 1 0.63 10.61 -9.68
CA MET A 1 0.87 11.46 -8.49
C MET A 1 2.30 11.28 -7.98
N LYS A 2 2.98 12.35 -7.53
CA LYS A 2 4.41 12.33 -7.13
C LYS A 2 4.71 11.34 -5.99
N VAL A 3 3.81 11.20 -5.01
CA VAL A 3 4.00 10.27 -3.88
C VAL A 3 3.98 8.80 -4.29
N ILE A 4 3.10 8.40 -5.23
CA ILE A 4 3.02 7.01 -5.73
C ILE A 4 4.29 6.64 -6.49
N GLN A 5 4.82 7.57 -7.29
CA GLN A 5 6.09 7.37 -8.00
C GLN A 5 7.26 7.19 -7.03
N ASN A 6 7.32 8.03 -5.98
CA ASN A 6 8.32 7.90 -4.92
C ASN A 6 8.19 6.57 -4.17
N LEU A 7 6.96 6.18 -3.81
CA LEU A 7 6.71 4.90 -3.16
C LEU A 7 7.22 3.72 -4.00
N ARG A 8 6.84 3.67 -5.28
CA ARG A 8 7.30 2.61 -6.20
C ARG A 8 8.81 2.60 -6.37
N LYS A 9 9.45 3.77 -6.37
CA LYS A 9 10.92 3.89 -6.41
C LYS A 9 11.55 3.29 -5.14
N GLU A 10 11.04 3.62 -3.97
CA GLU A 10 11.55 3.09 -2.70
C GLU A 10 11.30 1.58 -2.55
N LEU A 11 10.13 1.08 -2.97
CA LEU A 11 9.87 -0.36 -3.00
C LEU A 11 10.87 -1.09 -3.91
N LYS A 12 11.11 -0.56 -5.13
CA LYS A 12 12.08 -1.16 -6.06
C LYS A 12 13.53 -1.14 -5.55
N LYS A 13 13.91 -0.12 -4.78
CA LYS A 13 15.26 -0.05 -4.17
C LYS A 13 15.47 -1.07 -3.05
N ASN A 14 14.40 -1.51 -2.39
CA ASN A 14 14.45 -2.40 -1.22
C ASN A 14 14.03 -3.84 -1.55
N ILE A 15 14.16 -4.25 -2.82
CA ILE A 15 13.85 -5.62 -3.24
C ILE A 15 14.85 -6.57 -2.57
N ASN A 16 14.32 -7.58 -1.89
CA ASN A 16 15.07 -8.73 -1.41
C ASN A 16 14.76 -9.91 -2.33
N LEU A 17 15.77 -10.34 -3.11
CA LEU A 17 15.62 -11.40 -4.10
C LEU A 17 15.36 -12.78 -3.47
N GLU A 18 15.96 -13.06 -2.31
CA GLU A 18 15.73 -14.31 -1.58
C GLU A 18 14.29 -14.39 -1.07
N TYR A 19 13.80 -13.31 -0.46
CA TYR A 19 12.41 -13.21 -0.03
C TYR A 19 11.45 -13.32 -1.23
N LYS A 20 11.76 -12.65 -2.34
CA LYS A 20 10.96 -12.72 -3.57
C LYS A 20 10.85 -14.16 -4.09
N ALA A 21 11.97 -14.88 -4.16
CA ALA A 21 12.01 -16.26 -4.62
C ALA A 21 11.25 -17.22 -3.68
N ASN A 22 11.28 -16.94 -2.37
CA ASN A 22 10.60 -17.77 -1.38
C ASN A 22 9.07 -17.54 -1.32
N ASN A 23 8.55 -16.42 -1.82
CA ASN A 23 7.10 -16.14 -1.78
C ASN A 23 6.27 -17.13 -2.61
N ASP A 24 6.81 -17.64 -3.72
CA ASP A 24 6.14 -18.64 -4.55
C ASP A 24 5.88 -19.96 -3.80
N ARG A 25 6.65 -20.22 -2.73
CA ARG A 25 6.44 -21.39 -1.86
C ARG A 25 5.33 -21.19 -0.85
N PHE A 26 5.06 -19.94 -0.45
CA PHE A 26 4.07 -19.62 0.57
C PHE A 26 2.66 -19.51 -0.04
N PHE A 27 2.53 -18.84 -1.18
CA PHE A 27 1.24 -18.61 -1.82
C PHE A 27 0.89 -19.73 -2.80
N LYS A 28 -0.30 -20.32 -2.63
CA LYS A 28 -0.82 -21.38 -3.52
C LYS A 28 -1.15 -20.88 -4.93
N LYS A 29 -1.28 -19.56 -5.11
CA LYS A 29 -1.54 -18.89 -6.38
C LYS A 29 -0.48 -17.81 -6.59
N PRO A 30 -0.04 -17.57 -7.83
CA PRO A 30 0.85 -16.47 -8.14
C PRO A 30 0.25 -15.15 -7.64
N ILE A 31 1.06 -14.35 -6.97
CA ILE A 31 0.70 -13.00 -6.54
C ILE A 31 1.71 -12.01 -7.12
N LYS A 32 1.25 -10.77 -7.38
CA LYS A 32 2.16 -9.71 -7.85
C LYS A 32 2.79 -9.03 -6.65
N LEU A 33 4.11 -9.02 -6.61
CA LEU A 33 4.88 -8.37 -5.55
C LEU A 33 6.24 -7.89 -6.06
N TYR A 34 6.78 -6.88 -5.40
CA TYR A 34 8.12 -6.37 -5.65
C TYR A 34 9.20 -7.30 -5.07
N GLY A 35 8.94 -7.85 -3.88
CA GLY A 35 9.89 -8.65 -3.10
C GLY A 35 10.41 -7.92 -1.87
N VAL A 36 9.62 -7.02 -1.27
CA VAL A 36 10.06 -6.22 -0.12
C VAL A 36 9.54 -6.85 1.18
N LEU A 37 10.39 -6.93 2.19
CA LEU A 37 10.00 -7.45 3.51
C LEU A 37 8.98 -6.54 4.20
N THR A 38 7.95 -7.13 4.83
CA THR A 38 6.88 -6.38 5.52
C THR A 38 7.36 -5.29 6.49
N PRO A 39 8.39 -5.52 7.35
CA PRO A 39 8.92 -4.45 8.20
C PRO A 39 9.43 -3.23 7.43
N VAL A 40 10.07 -3.46 6.27
CA VAL A 40 10.58 -2.40 5.39
C VAL A 40 9.43 -1.67 4.70
N ILE A 41 8.40 -2.40 4.21
CA ILE A 41 7.19 -1.78 3.64
C ILE A 41 6.54 -0.83 4.66
N ARG A 42 6.40 -1.28 5.91
CA ARG A 42 5.81 -0.47 6.99
C ARG A 42 6.66 0.77 7.31
N GLN A 43 7.98 0.67 7.23
CA GLN A 43 8.88 1.82 7.39
C GLN A 43 8.67 2.81 6.24
N ILE A 44 8.73 2.35 4.99
CA ILE A 44 8.48 3.19 3.80
C ILE A 44 7.11 3.88 3.87
N ALA A 45 6.06 3.14 4.27
CA ALA A 45 4.73 3.69 4.43
C ALA A 45 4.67 4.80 5.49
N ARG A 46 5.42 4.68 6.59
CA ARG A 46 5.51 5.75 7.61
C ARG A 46 6.22 6.98 7.05
N ASP A 47 7.36 6.79 6.40
CA ASP A 47 8.22 7.89 5.93
C ASP A 47 7.54 8.70 4.80
N LEU A 48 6.80 8.01 3.94
CA LEU A 48 6.05 8.62 2.84
C LEU A 48 4.61 9.01 3.23
N TYR A 49 4.24 8.99 4.51
CA TYR A 49 2.93 9.46 4.94
C TYR A 49 2.83 10.99 4.94
N ARG A 50 3.93 11.70 5.22
CA ARG A 50 3.93 13.17 5.36
C ARG A 50 3.31 13.88 4.14
N PRO A 51 3.63 13.53 2.88
CA PRO A 51 3.02 14.17 1.71
C PRO A 51 1.51 13.92 1.54
N VAL A 52 0.95 12.88 2.17
CA VAL A 52 -0.48 12.55 2.06
C VAL A 52 -1.26 12.93 3.33
N GLN A 53 -0.58 13.43 4.35
CA GLN A 53 -1.21 13.79 5.63
C GLN A 53 -2.07 15.06 5.53
N ASP A 54 -1.83 15.91 4.54
CA ASP A 54 -2.55 17.18 4.36
C ASP A 54 -3.68 17.04 3.33
N LEU A 55 -3.82 15.87 2.71
CA LEU A 55 -4.94 15.55 1.82
C LEU A 55 -6.24 15.42 2.61
N SER A 56 -7.35 15.76 1.96
CA SER A 56 -8.67 15.38 2.42
C SER A 56 -8.82 13.85 2.46
N LYS A 57 -9.81 13.37 3.23
CA LYS A 57 -10.10 11.93 3.32
C LYS A 57 -10.35 11.31 1.95
N THR A 58 -11.13 11.99 1.10
CA THR A 58 -11.46 11.52 -0.25
C THR A 58 -10.21 11.43 -1.13
N GLU A 59 -9.38 12.47 -1.15
CA GLU A 59 -8.13 12.45 -1.93
C GLU A 59 -7.17 11.35 -1.45
N LEU A 60 -7.10 11.11 -0.14
CA LEU A 60 -6.33 10.00 0.39
C LEU A 60 -6.88 8.64 -0.08
N PHE A 61 -8.20 8.48 -0.12
CA PHE A 61 -8.83 7.26 -0.62
C PHE A 61 -8.59 7.05 -2.11
N ASP A 62 -8.60 8.11 -2.92
CA ASP A 62 -8.24 8.03 -4.34
C ASP A 62 -6.79 7.55 -4.54
N VAL A 63 -5.88 7.98 -3.65
CA VAL A 63 -4.50 7.47 -3.63
C VAL A 63 -4.45 6.00 -3.24
N CYS A 64 -5.22 5.60 -2.22
CA CYS A 64 -5.31 4.20 -1.80
C CYS A 64 -5.88 3.31 -2.91
N GLU A 65 -6.94 3.75 -3.59
CA GLU A 65 -7.55 3.07 -4.74
C GLU A 65 -6.52 2.85 -5.85
N GLN A 66 -5.75 3.88 -6.23
CA GLN A 66 -4.69 3.77 -7.25
C GLN A 66 -3.58 2.77 -6.87
N LEU A 67 -3.26 2.67 -5.59
CA LEU A 67 -2.28 1.71 -5.08
C LEU A 67 -2.84 0.29 -5.10
N MET A 68 -4.10 0.11 -4.68
CA MET A 68 -4.77 -1.19 -4.68
C MET A 68 -5.03 -1.70 -6.10
N SER A 69 -5.42 -0.83 -7.03
CA SER A 69 -5.65 -1.20 -8.43
C SER A 69 -4.39 -1.72 -9.15
N SER A 70 -3.19 -1.52 -8.59
CA SER A 70 -1.95 -2.08 -9.13
C SER A 70 -1.89 -3.61 -9.05
N GLY A 71 -2.64 -4.21 -8.10
CA GLY A 71 -2.53 -5.63 -7.76
C GLY A 71 -1.24 -6.00 -7.02
N MET A 72 -0.37 -5.05 -6.71
CA MET A 72 0.90 -5.29 -6.02
C MET A 72 0.67 -5.41 -4.51
N GLN A 73 1.09 -6.54 -3.91
CA GLN A 73 0.89 -6.81 -2.50
C GLN A 73 1.45 -5.70 -1.60
N GLU A 74 2.64 -5.17 -1.91
CA GLU A 74 3.24 -4.12 -1.10
C GLU A 74 2.53 -2.78 -1.20
N GLU A 75 1.95 -2.46 -2.37
CA GLU A 75 1.12 -1.25 -2.53
C GLU A 75 -0.19 -1.37 -1.73
N PHE A 76 -0.81 -2.56 -1.70
CA PHE A 76 -1.97 -2.84 -0.84
C PHE A 76 -1.65 -2.63 0.64
N ILE A 77 -0.50 -3.11 1.12
CA ILE A 77 -0.08 -2.92 2.52
C ILE A 77 0.07 -1.43 2.84
N VAL A 78 0.65 -0.65 1.93
CA VAL A 78 0.84 0.80 2.12
C VAL A 78 -0.50 1.53 2.12
N ALA A 79 -1.37 1.26 1.14
CA ALA A 79 -2.71 1.85 1.05
C ALA A 79 -3.52 1.58 2.32
N SER A 80 -3.50 0.32 2.79
CA SER A 80 -4.19 -0.09 4.02
C SER A 80 -3.64 0.62 5.26
N ALA A 81 -2.32 0.76 5.37
CA ALA A 81 -1.68 1.46 6.48
C ALA A 81 -2.02 2.96 6.50
N TRP A 82 -2.06 3.61 5.34
CA TRP A 82 -2.42 5.02 5.21
C TRP A 82 -3.91 5.25 5.51
N ALA A 83 -4.81 4.45 4.95
CA ALA A 83 -6.24 4.51 5.26
C ALA A 83 -6.50 4.29 6.77
N PHE A 84 -5.83 3.31 7.38
CA PHE A 84 -5.98 3.02 8.81
C PHE A 84 -5.46 4.16 9.73
N LYS A 85 -4.47 4.94 9.29
CA LYS A 85 -4.05 6.13 10.05
C LYS A 85 -5.18 7.15 10.23
N ARG A 86 -6.12 7.21 9.28
CA ARG A 86 -7.33 8.04 9.31
C ARG A 86 -8.54 7.38 9.97
N ARG A 87 -8.37 6.25 10.69
CA ARG A 87 -9.48 5.48 11.28
C ARG A 87 -10.49 6.29 12.11
N LYS A 88 -10.06 7.42 12.70
CA LYS A 88 -10.93 8.32 13.49
C LYS A 88 -11.89 9.16 12.65
N GLU A 89 -11.63 9.29 11.34
CA GLU A 89 -12.42 10.06 10.38
C GLU A 89 -13.36 9.16 9.55
N LEU A 90 -13.34 7.85 9.81
CA LEU A 90 -14.13 6.87 9.10
C LEU A 90 -15.59 6.94 9.54
N VAL A 91 -16.48 6.86 8.55
CA VAL A 91 -17.92 6.85 8.73
C VAL A 91 -18.53 5.63 8.06
N LYS A 92 -19.78 5.31 8.39
CA LYS A 92 -20.47 4.13 7.86
C LYS A 92 -20.55 4.10 6.33
N SER A 93 -20.64 5.26 5.67
CA SER A 93 -20.68 5.34 4.20
C SER A 93 -19.37 4.93 3.53
N ASP A 94 -18.23 5.01 4.23
CA ASP A 94 -16.93 4.59 3.71
C ASP A 94 -16.85 3.07 3.52
N PHE A 95 -17.77 2.31 4.13
CA PHE A 95 -17.83 0.86 3.97
C PHE A 95 -17.97 0.42 2.50
N ASN A 96 -18.67 1.20 1.67
CA ASN A 96 -18.81 0.90 0.24
C ASN A 96 -17.47 0.95 -0.49
N ILE A 97 -16.57 1.84 -0.06
CA ILE A 97 -15.21 1.95 -0.60
C ILE A 97 -14.38 0.74 -0.15
N PHE A 98 -14.43 0.40 1.14
CA PHE A 98 -13.67 -0.77 1.62
C PHE A 98 -14.15 -2.09 1.03
N LYS A 99 -15.44 -2.19 0.69
CA LYS A 99 -16.00 -3.35 0.00
C LYS A 99 -15.45 -3.51 -1.42
N SER A 100 -15.09 -2.43 -2.13
CA SER A 100 -14.47 -2.56 -3.46
C SER A 100 -13.00 -3.00 -3.40
N TRP A 101 -12.38 -2.93 -2.22
CA TRP A 101 -10.97 -3.30 -2.01
C TRP A 101 -10.75 -4.77 -1.63
N VAL A 102 -11.80 -5.49 -1.22
CA VAL A 102 -11.75 -6.87 -0.69
C VAL A 102 -12.37 -7.84 -1.69
#